data_AF-A0A1G4RAI9-F1
#
_entry.id   AF-A0A1G4RAI9-F1
#
_cell.length_a   1.000
_cell.length_b   1.000
_cell.length_c   1.000
_cell.angle_alpha   90.00
_cell.angle_beta   90.00
_cell.angle_gamma   90.00
#
_symmetry.space_group_name_H-M   'P 1'
#
loop_
_entity.id
_entity.type
_entity.pdbx_description
1 polymer ?
#
loop_
_entity_poly.entity_id
_entity_poly.type
_entity_poly.pdbx_seq_one_letter_code
_entity_poly.pdbx_strand_id
1 'polypeptide(L)'
;MTTEQFVSKYSERIERVTDEDILFLRDNREALTPVFLEEIDRLTTIAELQQDYSGSWLGLYSLFFLAEYGEKTAYTKVISLLKLYGDNLDKWIGDISTENMPTILYALFDGDIDKLKELIRDRQIDEYVRAGMISMYVKAWMEGKISDYDADIEIRRLVKDMENDYLKYEVMANVAQEHRIEYLSFFRKVYDDEELEENGEIGLFGEMLDTFYEYDSDPDDVRIPFDIKEELGLWYPVGDETKSRNDREGEEWSSRQRNSIFFDDDPEPGRNDPCPCGSGKKYKNCCLREKEEARRKGVPYESSTEIRRMMFRFPELSFDPLTGEDRSDFVRKEGCIYYEDTLSRNMIMYDYYSTLAMLHTYISSSREIALFRMYMLKAVGYFKDELPNLKFKSMADLDSQFTLHYSIIEVFTIYISIADPSGTRPEVQNLKALLDLNIDSLF
;
A
#
# COMPACT_ATOMS: atom_id res chain seq x y z
N MET A 1 8.87 -15.07 41.34
CA MET A 1 7.95 -15.91 40.56
C MET A 1 8.68 -17.19 40.21
N THR A 2 8.06 -18.37 40.29
CA THR A 2 8.61 -19.62 39.74
C THR A 2 8.13 -19.84 38.32
N THR A 3 8.73 -20.77 37.58
CA THR A 3 8.29 -21.16 36.23
C THR A 3 6.84 -21.65 36.22
N GLU A 4 6.41 -22.41 37.23
CA GLU A 4 5.02 -22.88 37.36
C GLU A 4 4.05 -21.71 37.62
N GLN A 5 4.45 -20.75 38.45
CA GLN A 5 3.65 -19.56 38.71
C GLN A 5 3.50 -18.70 37.45
N PHE A 6 4.57 -18.56 36.66
CA PHE A 6 4.55 -17.85 35.39
C PHE A 6 3.62 -18.52 34.38
N VAL A 7 3.74 -19.83 34.21
CA VAL A 7 2.88 -20.60 33.31
C VAL A 7 1.41 -20.52 33.72
N SER A 8 1.12 -20.64 35.03
CA SER A 8 -0.25 -20.52 35.57
C SER A 8 -0.86 -19.16 35.25
N LYS A 9 -0.08 -18.08 35.41
CA LYS A 9 -0.52 -16.70 35.11
C LYS A 9 -1.04 -16.56 33.69
N TYR A 10 -0.34 -17.13 32.71
CA TYR A 10 -0.71 -17.04 31.29
C TYR A 10 -1.65 -18.16 30.81
N SER A 11 -2.05 -19.08 31.68
CA SER A 11 -2.97 -20.17 31.34
C SER A 11 -4.44 -19.82 31.61
N GLU A 12 -4.71 -18.96 32.61
CA GLU A 12 -6.07 -18.78 33.13
C GLU A 12 -6.89 -17.72 32.38
N ARG A 13 -6.25 -16.63 31.92
CA ARG A 13 -6.91 -15.52 31.24
C ARG A 13 -5.90 -14.71 30.42
N ILE A 14 -6.42 -13.82 29.56
CA ILE A 14 -5.62 -12.73 28.98
C ILE A 14 -5.10 -11.86 30.12
N GLU A 15 -3.78 -11.75 30.21
CA GLU A 15 -3.07 -10.90 31.17
C GLU A 15 -2.22 -9.89 30.44
N ARG A 16 -2.17 -8.67 30.99
CA ARG A 16 -1.23 -7.66 30.52
C ARG A 16 0.19 -8.14 30.83
N VAL A 17 1.02 -8.25 29.81
CA VAL A 17 2.45 -8.54 29.98
C VAL A 17 3.14 -7.32 30.58
N THR A 18 3.86 -7.52 31.68
CA THR A 18 4.62 -6.47 32.37
C THR A 18 6.10 -6.53 32.02
N ASP A 19 6.85 -5.46 32.28
CA ASP A 19 8.30 -5.46 32.08
C ASP A 19 8.99 -6.52 32.98
N GLU A 20 8.45 -6.81 34.18
CA GLU A 20 8.94 -7.89 35.04
C GLU A 20 8.71 -9.27 34.43
N ASP A 21 7.59 -9.48 33.74
CA ASP A 21 7.30 -10.73 33.04
C ASP A 21 8.28 -10.95 31.88
N ILE A 22 8.57 -9.91 31.11
CA ILE A 22 9.52 -9.96 29.99
C ILE A 22 10.93 -10.27 30.50
N LEU A 23 11.36 -9.62 31.60
CA LEU A 23 12.63 -9.93 32.24
C LEU A 23 12.67 -11.38 32.73
N PHE A 24 11.61 -11.83 33.41
CA PHE A 24 11.52 -13.21 33.88
C PHE A 24 11.56 -14.22 32.72
N LEU A 25 10.85 -13.95 31.64
CA LEU A 25 10.85 -14.73 30.41
C LEU A 25 12.28 -14.88 29.87
N ARG A 26 12.96 -13.75 29.63
CA ARG A 26 14.34 -13.71 29.12
C ARG A 26 15.33 -14.45 30.02
N ASP A 27 15.21 -14.32 31.34
CA ASP A 27 16.09 -14.96 32.33
C ASP A 27 15.85 -16.47 32.48
N ASN A 28 14.69 -16.99 32.08
CA ASN A 28 14.29 -18.39 32.30
C ASN A 28 14.07 -19.16 30.98
N ARG A 29 14.66 -18.69 29.88
CA ARG A 29 14.53 -19.31 28.54
C ARG A 29 14.68 -20.83 28.57
N GLU A 30 15.77 -21.37 29.10
CA GLU A 30 16.06 -22.81 29.08
C GLU A 30 14.97 -23.65 29.77
N ALA A 31 14.39 -23.14 30.85
CA ALA A 31 13.36 -23.85 31.61
C ALA A 31 11.97 -23.72 30.96
N LEU A 32 11.69 -22.59 30.31
CA LEU A 32 10.37 -22.27 29.75
C LEU A 32 10.20 -22.76 28.30
N THR A 33 11.28 -22.80 27.49
CA THR A 33 11.20 -23.25 26.09
C THR A 33 10.53 -24.62 25.92
N PRO A 34 10.88 -25.67 26.68
CA PRO A 34 10.22 -26.98 26.54
C PRO A 34 8.72 -26.93 26.86
N VAL A 35 8.32 -26.10 27.84
CA VAL A 35 6.92 -25.94 28.24
C VAL A 35 6.11 -25.32 27.12
N PHE A 36 6.61 -24.26 26.48
CA PHE A 36 5.92 -23.60 25.38
C PHE A 36 5.85 -24.49 24.13
N LEU A 37 6.92 -25.23 23.82
CA LEU A 37 6.90 -26.19 22.71
C LEU A 37 5.89 -27.32 22.95
N GLU A 38 5.81 -27.85 24.17
CA GLU A 38 4.83 -28.87 24.57
C GLU A 38 3.40 -28.33 24.47
N GLU A 39 3.17 -27.06 24.81
CA GLU A 39 1.87 -26.42 24.66
C GLU A 39 1.45 -26.30 23.18
N ILE A 40 2.36 -25.92 22.29
CA ILE A 40 2.08 -25.91 20.84
C ILE A 40 1.78 -27.32 20.35
N ASP A 41 2.56 -28.33 20.76
CA ASP A 41 2.30 -29.73 20.40
C ASP A 41 0.92 -30.19 20.90
N ARG A 42 0.57 -29.87 22.15
CA ARG A 42 -0.74 -30.17 22.73
C ARG A 42 -1.86 -29.59 21.86
N LEU A 43 -1.74 -28.35 21.41
CA LEU A 43 -2.73 -27.69 20.54
C LEU A 43 -2.87 -28.36 19.17
N THR A 44 -1.78 -28.90 18.62
CA THR A 44 -1.86 -29.70 17.38
C THR A 44 -2.56 -31.04 17.55
N THR A 45 -2.66 -31.57 18.77
CA THR A 45 -3.36 -32.85 19.05
C THR A 45 -4.82 -32.68 19.47
N ILE A 46 -5.21 -31.50 20.00
CA ILE A 46 -6.55 -31.25 20.53
C ILE A 46 -7.56 -30.80 19.47
N ALA A 47 -7.08 -30.36 18.31
CA ALA A 47 -7.95 -29.86 17.24
C ALA A 47 -8.96 -30.90 16.69
N GLU A 48 -8.88 -32.16 17.11
CA GLU A 48 -9.92 -33.17 16.86
C GLU A 48 -11.27 -32.86 17.56
N LEU A 49 -11.38 -31.80 18.38
CA LEU A 49 -12.60 -31.44 19.14
C LEU A 49 -13.35 -30.17 18.66
N GLN A 50 -13.23 -29.77 17.38
CA GLN A 50 -14.00 -28.66 16.76
C GLN A 50 -15.51 -28.74 17.12
N GLN A 51 -16.18 -27.69 17.60
CA GLN A 51 -16.52 -26.42 16.91
C GLN A 51 -16.47 -25.16 17.80
N ASP A 52 -16.22 -25.30 19.11
CA ASP A 52 -16.34 -24.21 20.12
C ASP A 52 -15.03 -23.92 20.88
N TYR A 53 -13.88 -24.43 20.41
CA TYR A 53 -12.62 -24.19 21.09
C TYR A 53 -12.10 -22.77 20.83
N SER A 54 -12.19 -21.90 21.85
CA SER A 54 -11.63 -20.54 21.82
C SER A 54 -10.10 -20.49 22.00
N GLY A 55 -9.43 -21.63 21.76
CA GLY A 55 -7.98 -21.77 21.89
C GLY A 55 -7.43 -21.86 23.31
N SER A 56 -6.13 -21.58 23.44
CA SER A 56 -5.39 -21.55 24.71
C SER A 56 -4.70 -20.21 24.88
N TRP A 57 -4.89 -19.57 26.04
CA TRP A 57 -4.15 -18.36 26.40
C TRP A 57 -2.66 -18.65 26.46
N LEU A 58 -2.26 -19.75 27.11
CA LEU A 58 -0.86 -20.15 27.16
C LEU A 58 -0.33 -20.44 25.76
N GLY A 59 -1.14 -21.04 24.90
CA GLY A 59 -0.83 -21.25 23.48
C GLY A 59 -0.53 -19.95 22.75
N LEU A 60 -1.40 -18.96 22.90
CA LEU A 60 -1.26 -17.66 22.28
C LEU A 60 0.06 -17.01 22.74
N TYR A 61 0.28 -16.90 24.05
CA TYR A 61 1.51 -16.32 24.59
C TYR A 61 2.75 -17.13 24.20
N SER A 62 2.64 -18.47 24.09
CA SER A 62 3.74 -19.33 23.64
C SER A 62 4.24 -18.95 22.25
N LEU A 63 3.36 -18.50 21.33
CA LEU A 63 3.77 -18.01 20.01
C LEU A 63 4.72 -16.81 20.14
N PHE A 64 4.34 -15.80 20.92
CA PHE A 64 5.15 -14.60 21.16
C PHE A 64 6.44 -14.92 21.94
N PHE A 65 6.35 -15.77 22.97
CA PHE A 65 7.48 -16.13 23.80
C PHE A 65 8.54 -16.94 23.04
N LEU A 66 8.12 -17.88 22.20
CA LEU A 66 9.04 -18.63 21.35
C LEU A 66 9.67 -17.72 20.28
N ALA A 67 8.92 -16.75 19.75
CA ALA A 67 9.43 -15.76 18.80
C ALA A 67 10.47 -14.83 19.42
N GLU A 68 10.22 -14.32 20.64
CA GLU A 68 11.19 -13.56 21.44
C GLU A 68 12.53 -14.31 21.63
N TYR A 69 12.47 -15.63 21.75
CA TYR A 69 13.67 -16.47 21.85
C TYR A 69 14.32 -16.79 20.50
N GLY A 70 13.63 -16.58 19.38
CA GLY A 70 14.02 -17.07 18.07
C GLY A 70 14.11 -18.60 18.03
N GLU A 71 13.16 -19.30 18.65
CA GLU A 71 13.21 -20.75 18.83
C GLU A 71 12.84 -21.51 17.54
N LYS A 72 13.84 -21.80 16.71
CA LYS A 72 13.65 -22.42 15.40
C LYS A 72 12.94 -23.77 15.41
N THR A 73 13.03 -24.54 16.50
CA THR A 73 12.32 -25.82 16.60
C THR A 73 10.79 -25.67 16.64
N ALA A 74 10.28 -24.45 16.89
CA ALA A 74 8.86 -24.15 16.85
C ALA A 74 8.31 -23.96 15.44
N TYR A 75 9.13 -23.60 14.44
CA TYR A 75 8.67 -23.21 13.09
C TYR A 75 7.70 -24.21 12.47
N THR A 76 8.14 -25.47 12.37
CA THR A 76 7.33 -26.54 11.77
C THR A 76 6.08 -26.85 12.60
N LYS A 77 6.15 -26.69 13.93
CA LYS A 77 5.00 -26.92 14.83
C LYS A 77 3.93 -25.84 14.63
N VAL A 78 4.34 -24.57 14.54
CA VAL A 78 3.45 -23.44 14.29
C VAL A 78 2.83 -23.52 12.89
N ILE A 79 3.58 -23.86 11.85
CA ILE A 79 3.01 -24.11 10.51
C ILE A 79 1.96 -25.23 10.56
N SER A 80 2.24 -26.31 11.28
CA SER A 80 1.29 -27.42 11.44
C SER A 80 0.02 -26.98 12.17
N LEU A 81 0.17 -26.11 13.17
CA LEU A 81 -0.94 -25.50 13.90
C LEU A 81 -1.80 -24.61 12.99
N LEU A 82 -1.18 -23.75 12.17
CA LEU A 82 -1.91 -22.89 11.23
C LEU A 82 -2.70 -23.71 10.21
N LYS A 83 -2.07 -24.73 9.60
CA LYS A 83 -2.74 -25.68 8.68
C LYS A 83 -3.93 -26.40 9.33
N LEU A 84 -3.79 -26.75 10.61
CA LEU A 84 -4.80 -27.52 11.33
C LEU A 84 -6.02 -26.69 11.73
N TYR A 85 -5.81 -25.45 12.17
CA TYR A 85 -6.90 -24.56 12.56
C TYR A 85 -7.60 -23.93 11.34
N GLY A 86 -6.84 -23.65 10.27
CA GLY A 86 -7.36 -23.08 9.02
C GLY A 86 -8.26 -21.88 9.29
N ASP A 87 -9.47 -21.90 8.74
CA ASP A 87 -10.51 -20.86 8.92
C ASP A 87 -10.94 -20.63 10.38
N ASN A 88 -10.61 -21.51 11.33
CA ASN A 88 -10.92 -21.29 12.74
C ASN A 88 -9.84 -20.49 13.48
N LEU A 89 -8.75 -20.08 12.82
CA LEU A 89 -7.70 -19.25 13.43
C LEU A 89 -8.26 -17.92 13.94
N ASP A 90 -9.11 -17.27 13.16
CA ASP A 90 -9.76 -16.00 13.55
C ASP A 90 -10.51 -16.12 14.89
N LYS A 91 -11.21 -17.24 15.12
CA LYS A 91 -11.93 -17.47 16.39
C LYS A 91 -11.02 -17.56 17.61
N TRP A 92 -9.76 -17.95 17.42
CA TRP A 92 -8.79 -18.08 18.52
C TRP A 92 -7.93 -16.83 18.66
N ILE A 93 -7.24 -16.43 17.60
CA ILE A 93 -6.23 -15.39 17.66
C ILE A 93 -6.68 -14.08 16.97
N GLY A 94 -7.81 -14.08 16.27
CA GLY A 94 -8.35 -12.91 15.58
C GLY A 94 -7.32 -12.24 14.69
N ASP A 95 -7.24 -10.91 14.80
CA ASP A 95 -6.33 -10.05 14.03
C ASP A 95 -4.83 -10.35 14.27
N ILE A 96 -4.46 -11.08 15.33
CA ILE A 96 -3.07 -11.54 15.53
C ILE A 96 -2.62 -12.41 14.34
N SER A 97 -3.56 -13.08 13.67
CA SER A 97 -3.33 -13.87 12.46
C SER A 97 -2.74 -13.07 11.30
N THR A 98 -3.03 -11.77 11.21
CA THR A 98 -2.53 -10.87 10.17
C THR A 98 -1.45 -9.94 10.70
N GLU A 99 -1.65 -9.33 11.89
CA GLU A 99 -0.76 -8.27 12.38
C GLU A 99 0.54 -8.79 13.01
N ASN A 100 0.53 -9.98 13.62
CA ASN A 100 1.70 -10.51 14.35
C ASN A 100 2.25 -11.82 13.78
N MET A 101 1.40 -12.70 13.22
CA MET A 101 1.85 -14.00 12.71
C MET A 101 2.99 -13.92 11.69
N PRO A 102 3.02 -12.96 10.74
CA PRO A 102 4.16 -12.82 9.84
C PRO A 102 5.48 -12.62 10.59
N THR A 103 5.50 -11.70 11.55
CA THR A 103 6.64 -11.38 12.41
C THR A 103 7.02 -12.56 13.32
N ILE A 104 6.03 -13.22 13.94
CA ILE A 104 6.25 -14.41 14.78
C ILE A 104 6.87 -15.54 13.96
N LEU A 105 6.28 -15.91 12.82
CA LEU A 105 6.82 -17.00 12.00
C LEU A 105 8.18 -16.66 11.41
N TYR A 106 8.43 -15.40 11.06
CA TYR A 106 9.75 -14.95 10.62
C TYR A 106 10.79 -15.09 11.74
N ALA A 107 10.47 -14.72 12.98
CA ALA A 107 11.36 -14.89 14.12
C ALA A 107 11.70 -16.37 14.39
N LEU A 108 10.75 -17.26 14.12
CA LEU A 108 10.93 -18.70 14.26
C LEU A 108 11.60 -19.35 13.04
N PHE A 109 11.80 -18.62 11.94
CA PHE A 109 12.19 -19.18 10.65
C PHE A 109 13.45 -20.06 10.73
N ASP A 110 13.31 -21.34 10.36
CA ASP A 110 14.37 -22.34 10.41
C ASP A 110 15.19 -22.44 9.11
N GLY A 111 14.73 -21.76 8.04
CA GLY A 111 15.32 -21.78 6.71
C GLY A 111 14.53 -22.60 5.68
N ASP A 112 13.50 -23.33 6.09
CA ASP A 112 12.67 -24.16 5.21
C ASP A 112 11.59 -23.32 4.52
N ILE A 113 12.00 -22.61 3.46
CA ILE A 113 11.10 -21.73 2.69
C ILE A 113 10.00 -22.49 1.94
N ASP A 114 10.22 -23.78 1.64
CA ASP A 114 9.24 -24.57 0.90
C ASP A 114 7.98 -24.81 1.73
N LYS A 115 8.10 -24.98 3.06
CA LYS A 115 6.94 -25.03 3.97
C LYS A 115 6.14 -23.73 3.95
N LEU A 116 6.80 -22.56 3.88
CA LEU A 116 6.11 -21.28 3.76
C LEU A 116 5.35 -21.20 2.43
N LYS A 117 5.99 -21.58 1.32
CA LYS A 117 5.33 -21.60 -0.01
C LYS A 117 4.16 -22.58 -0.06
N GLU A 118 4.25 -23.72 0.62
CA GLU A 118 3.11 -24.64 0.77
C GLU A 118 1.96 -23.99 1.53
N LEU A 119 2.26 -23.30 2.64
CA LEU A 119 1.27 -22.60 3.45
C LEU A 119 0.54 -21.50 2.65
N ILE A 120 1.28 -20.68 1.90
CA ILE A 120 0.74 -19.62 1.04
C ILE A 120 -0.22 -20.17 -0.03
N ARG A 121 0.02 -21.38 -0.53
CA ARG A 121 -0.75 -21.99 -1.63
C ARG A 121 -1.85 -22.94 -1.14
N ASP A 122 -1.98 -23.16 0.17
CA ASP A 122 -2.98 -24.07 0.72
C ASP A 122 -4.35 -23.39 0.79
N ARG A 123 -5.25 -23.77 -0.12
CA ARG A 123 -6.60 -23.21 -0.23
C ARG A 123 -7.54 -23.56 0.94
N GLN A 124 -7.11 -24.40 1.88
CA GLN A 124 -7.86 -24.71 3.10
C GLN A 124 -7.55 -23.75 4.25
N ILE A 125 -6.62 -22.82 4.02
CA ILE A 125 -6.24 -21.81 4.99
C ILE A 125 -6.86 -20.50 4.58
N ASP A 126 -7.38 -19.81 5.58
CA ASP A 126 -7.92 -18.46 5.47
C ASP A 126 -7.00 -17.53 4.67
N GLU A 127 -7.59 -16.74 3.79
CA GLU A 127 -6.87 -15.88 2.85
C GLU A 127 -6.07 -14.78 3.56
N TYR A 128 -6.53 -14.27 4.70
CA TYR A 128 -5.82 -13.24 5.45
C TYR A 128 -4.56 -13.80 6.12
N VAL A 129 -4.62 -15.05 6.61
CA VAL A 129 -3.42 -15.76 7.10
C VAL A 129 -2.42 -15.92 5.96
N ARG A 130 -2.88 -16.31 4.76
CA ARG A 130 -2.04 -16.49 3.58
C ARG A 130 -1.44 -15.16 3.10
N ALA A 131 -2.18 -14.06 3.18
CA ALA A 131 -1.68 -12.70 2.93
C ALA A 131 -0.51 -12.36 3.86
N GLY A 132 -0.66 -12.58 5.17
CA GLY A 132 0.45 -12.38 6.10
C GLY A 132 1.69 -13.24 5.77
N MET A 133 1.51 -14.45 5.25
CA MET A 133 2.63 -15.30 4.82
C MET A 133 3.31 -14.80 3.55
N ILE A 134 2.59 -14.10 2.67
CA ILE A 134 3.17 -13.38 1.53
C ILE A 134 4.10 -12.27 2.01
N SER A 135 3.68 -11.47 3.00
CA SER A 135 4.54 -10.44 3.62
C SER A 135 5.81 -11.06 4.22
N MET A 136 5.67 -12.18 4.94
CA MET A 136 6.83 -12.94 5.44
C MET A 136 7.77 -13.40 4.31
N TYR A 137 7.21 -13.89 3.19
CA TYR A 137 7.99 -14.36 2.05
C TYR A 137 8.79 -13.22 1.40
N VAL A 138 8.15 -12.07 1.19
CA VAL A 138 8.79 -10.88 0.64
C VAL A 138 9.88 -10.36 1.58
N LYS A 139 9.64 -10.32 2.90
CA LYS A 139 10.68 -9.99 3.88
C LYS A 139 11.86 -10.95 3.82
N ALA A 140 11.62 -12.25 3.67
CA ALA A 140 12.68 -13.25 3.55
C ALA A 140 13.52 -13.04 2.28
N TRP A 141 12.89 -12.62 1.20
CA TRP A 141 13.57 -12.22 -0.02
C TRP A 141 14.43 -10.97 0.18
N MET A 142 13.89 -9.90 0.78
CA MET A 142 14.65 -8.65 1.01
C MET A 142 15.85 -8.85 1.96
N GLU A 143 15.72 -9.71 2.96
CA GLU A 143 16.81 -10.10 3.88
C GLU A 143 17.82 -11.10 3.26
N GLY A 144 17.72 -11.36 1.95
CA GLY A 144 18.63 -12.21 1.20
C GLY A 144 18.55 -13.69 1.55
N LYS A 145 17.45 -14.15 2.18
CA LYS A 145 17.20 -15.58 2.43
C LYS A 145 16.74 -16.31 1.17
N ILE A 146 16.22 -15.57 0.20
CA ILE A 146 15.76 -16.06 -1.10
C ILE A 146 16.52 -15.28 -2.18
N SER A 147 16.98 -15.96 -3.22
CA SER A 147 17.64 -15.29 -4.34
C SER A 147 16.62 -14.51 -5.17
N ASP A 148 17.03 -13.43 -5.85
CA ASP A 148 16.16 -12.70 -6.79
C ASP A 148 15.58 -13.61 -7.88
N TYR A 149 16.33 -14.62 -8.31
CA TYR A 149 15.87 -15.57 -9.32
C TYR A 149 14.73 -16.46 -8.80
N ASP A 150 14.88 -17.02 -7.59
CA ASP A 150 13.87 -17.89 -7.01
C ASP A 150 12.61 -17.10 -6.59
N ALA A 151 12.82 -15.86 -6.13
CA ALA A 151 11.74 -14.95 -5.81
C ALA A 151 10.96 -14.53 -7.06
N ASP A 152 11.63 -14.16 -8.16
CA ASP A 152 10.93 -13.80 -9.41
C ASP A 152 10.06 -14.93 -9.96
N ILE A 153 10.56 -16.17 -9.89
CA ILE A 153 9.77 -17.34 -10.27
C ILE A 153 8.52 -17.48 -9.38
N GLU A 154 8.68 -17.40 -8.06
CA GLU A 154 7.56 -17.62 -7.15
C GLU A 154 6.56 -16.46 -7.18
N ILE A 155 7.01 -15.20 -7.14
CA ILE A 155 6.12 -14.02 -7.21
C ILE A 155 5.27 -14.05 -8.47
N ARG A 156 5.89 -14.26 -9.65
CA ARG A 156 5.13 -14.35 -10.91
C ARG A 156 4.18 -15.53 -10.93
N ARG A 157 4.55 -16.63 -10.26
CA ARG A 157 3.69 -17.81 -10.14
C ARG A 157 2.50 -17.51 -9.24
N LEU A 158 2.72 -16.93 -8.06
CA LEU A 158 1.64 -16.58 -7.13
C LEU A 158 0.66 -15.63 -7.81
N VAL A 159 1.12 -14.53 -8.41
CA VAL A 159 0.22 -13.57 -9.10
C VAL A 159 -0.65 -14.25 -10.18
N LYS A 160 -0.13 -15.26 -10.89
CA LYS A 160 -0.87 -15.96 -11.95
C LYS A 160 -1.76 -17.11 -11.48
N ASP A 161 -1.31 -17.83 -10.45
CA ASP A 161 -1.94 -19.10 -10.02
C ASP A 161 -2.92 -18.90 -8.85
N MET A 162 -2.88 -17.76 -8.15
CA MET A 162 -3.80 -17.45 -7.05
C MET A 162 -5.26 -17.42 -7.53
N GLU A 163 -6.13 -18.04 -6.74
CA GLU A 163 -7.55 -18.20 -7.09
C GLU A 163 -8.45 -17.00 -6.86
N ASN A 164 -8.08 -16.10 -5.93
CA ASN A 164 -8.84 -14.88 -5.64
C ASN A 164 -8.00 -13.65 -6.00
N ASP A 165 -8.68 -12.53 -6.20
CA ASP A 165 -8.03 -11.29 -6.60
C ASP A 165 -7.38 -10.56 -5.42
N TYR A 166 -7.88 -10.78 -4.20
CA TYR A 166 -7.30 -10.28 -2.97
C TYR A 166 -5.85 -10.75 -2.77
N LEU A 167 -5.57 -12.05 -2.83
CA LEU A 167 -4.22 -12.58 -2.65
C LEU A 167 -3.28 -12.19 -3.79
N LYS A 168 -3.79 -12.05 -5.02
CA LYS A 168 -2.99 -11.50 -6.12
C LYS A 168 -2.57 -10.08 -5.79
N TYR A 169 -3.52 -9.24 -5.36
CA TYR A 169 -3.26 -7.87 -4.93
C TYR A 169 -2.24 -7.83 -3.80
N GLU A 170 -2.37 -8.66 -2.78
CA GLU A 170 -1.42 -8.74 -1.66
C GLU A 170 0.00 -9.08 -2.11
N VAL A 171 0.18 -10.03 -3.03
CA VAL A 171 1.51 -10.30 -3.62
C VAL A 171 2.07 -9.06 -4.32
N MET A 172 1.24 -8.38 -5.11
CA MET A 172 1.69 -7.19 -5.84
C MET A 172 1.97 -6.00 -4.92
N ALA A 173 1.14 -5.78 -3.90
CA ALA A 173 1.27 -4.70 -2.92
C ALA A 173 2.55 -4.83 -2.10
N ASN A 174 2.84 -6.04 -1.57
CA ASN A 174 4.07 -6.29 -0.82
C ASN A 174 5.32 -6.08 -1.70
N VAL A 175 5.26 -6.42 -3.00
CA VAL A 175 6.37 -6.17 -3.94
C VAL A 175 6.50 -4.68 -4.28
N ALA A 176 5.39 -3.95 -4.34
CA ALA A 176 5.36 -2.51 -4.59
C ALA A 176 5.95 -1.72 -3.42
N GLN A 177 5.62 -2.10 -2.18
CA GLN A 177 6.18 -1.52 -0.94
C GLN A 177 7.71 -1.68 -0.87
N GLU A 178 8.26 -2.75 -1.44
CA GLU A 178 9.71 -2.96 -1.54
C GLU A 178 10.34 -2.29 -2.79
N HIS A 179 9.58 -1.44 -3.48
CA HIS A 179 10.04 -0.62 -4.61
C HIS A 179 10.68 -1.41 -5.76
N ARG A 180 10.23 -2.65 -6.01
CA ARG A 180 10.74 -3.53 -7.08
C ARG A 180 10.20 -3.12 -8.46
N ILE A 181 10.63 -1.96 -8.94
CA ILE A 181 10.13 -1.31 -10.17
C ILE A 181 10.13 -2.23 -11.40
N GLU A 182 10.99 -3.25 -11.47
CA GLU A 182 11.00 -4.24 -12.55
C GLU A 182 9.70 -5.06 -12.68
N TYR A 183 8.84 -5.07 -11.65
CA TYR A 183 7.52 -5.71 -11.69
C TYR A 183 6.41 -4.79 -12.21
N LEU A 184 6.66 -3.48 -12.29
CA LEU A 184 5.63 -2.47 -12.54
C LEU A 184 4.84 -2.76 -13.83
N SER A 185 5.53 -3.03 -14.95
CA SER A 185 4.86 -3.36 -16.22
C SER A 185 4.17 -4.72 -16.21
N PHE A 186 4.66 -5.67 -15.40
CA PHE A 186 4.01 -6.97 -15.23
C PHE A 186 2.70 -6.82 -14.45
N PHE A 187 2.69 -6.07 -13.35
CA PHE A 187 1.49 -5.80 -12.56
C PHE A 187 0.47 -4.99 -13.33
N ARG A 188 0.90 -3.99 -14.09
CA ARG A 188 0.00 -3.24 -15.00
C ARG A 188 -0.78 -4.18 -15.91
N LYS A 189 -0.07 -5.13 -16.54
CA LYS A 189 -0.68 -6.11 -17.42
C LYS A 189 -1.67 -7.03 -16.68
N VAL A 190 -1.41 -7.38 -15.43
CA VAL A 190 -2.35 -8.19 -14.63
C VAL A 190 -3.65 -7.42 -14.38
N TYR A 191 -3.57 -6.15 -14.02
CA TYR A 191 -4.76 -5.28 -13.90
C TYR A 191 -5.55 -5.20 -15.22
N ASP A 192 -4.85 -5.01 -16.34
CA ASP A 192 -5.49 -4.87 -17.65
C ASP A 192 -6.08 -6.20 -18.18
N ASP A 193 -5.41 -7.34 -17.97
CA ASP A 193 -5.82 -8.66 -18.50
C ASP A 193 -6.87 -9.37 -17.63
N GLU A 194 -6.80 -9.21 -16.29
CA GLU A 194 -7.67 -9.92 -15.34
C GLU A 194 -8.85 -9.08 -14.86
N GLU A 195 -8.98 -7.84 -15.35
CA GLU A 195 -10.04 -6.90 -14.96
C GLU A 195 -10.13 -6.76 -13.42
N LEU A 196 -8.99 -6.60 -12.75
CA LEU A 196 -8.96 -6.40 -11.30
C LEU A 196 -9.74 -5.13 -10.93
N GLU A 197 -10.95 -5.31 -10.39
CA GLU A 197 -11.82 -4.21 -10.00
C GLU A 197 -11.48 -3.72 -8.58
N GLU A 198 -11.43 -2.40 -8.43
CA GLU A 198 -11.31 -1.77 -7.11
C GLU A 198 -12.46 -2.22 -6.20
N ASN A 199 -12.11 -2.59 -4.98
CA ASN A 199 -13.08 -2.81 -3.91
C ASN A 199 -12.43 -2.43 -2.56
N GLY A 200 -13.14 -2.66 -1.45
CA GLY A 200 -12.61 -2.31 -0.12
C GLY A 200 -11.27 -2.97 0.25
N GLU A 201 -10.81 -3.96 -0.50
CA GLU A 201 -9.59 -4.75 -0.29
C GLU A 201 -8.58 -4.64 -1.45
N ILE A 202 -9.03 -4.28 -2.66
CA ILE A 202 -8.20 -4.15 -3.87
C ILE A 202 -8.16 -2.67 -4.27
N GLY A 203 -6.97 -2.08 -4.24
CA GLY A 203 -6.75 -0.72 -4.73
C GLY A 203 -6.67 -0.64 -6.26
N LEU A 204 -6.94 0.53 -6.82
CA LEU A 204 -6.69 0.83 -8.24
C LEU A 204 -5.20 0.71 -8.58
N PHE A 205 -4.89 0.43 -9.85
CA PHE A 205 -3.49 0.41 -10.31
C PHE A 205 -2.74 1.71 -10.01
N GLY A 206 -3.41 2.87 -10.09
CA GLY A 206 -2.82 4.15 -9.74
C GLY A 206 -2.29 4.21 -8.30
N GLU A 207 -3.00 3.62 -7.34
CA GLU A 207 -2.55 3.57 -5.94
C GLU A 207 -1.35 2.64 -5.75
N MET A 208 -1.31 1.54 -6.51
CA MET A 208 -0.14 0.65 -6.54
C MET A 208 1.07 1.36 -7.15
N LEU A 209 0.87 2.12 -8.24
CA LEU A 209 1.92 2.94 -8.86
C LEU A 209 2.47 3.96 -7.87
N ASP A 210 1.62 4.64 -7.10
CA ASP A 210 2.04 5.55 -6.03
C ASP A 210 2.92 4.83 -5.00
N THR A 211 2.49 3.64 -4.55
CA THR A 211 3.22 2.81 -3.57
C THR A 211 4.64 2.48 -4.01
N PHE A 212 4.85 2.20 -5.31
CA PHE A 212 6.19 1.92 -5.85
C PHE A 212 7.19 3.07 -5.65
N TYR A 213 6.73 4.31 -5.48
CA TYR A 213 7.57 5.50 -5.31
C TYR A 213 7.44 6.16 -3.93
N GLU A 214 6.72 5.56 -2.98
CA GLU A 214 6.51 6.09 -1.63
C GLU A 214 7.62 5.64 -0.67
N TYR A 215 8.72 6.39 -0.59
CA TYR A 215 9.89 6.00 0.20
C TYR A 215 9.87 6.41 1.69
N ASP A 216 8.90 7.22 2.13
CA ASP A 216 8.82 7.76 3.50
C ASP A 216 7.83 6.99 4.39
N SER A 217 7.15 5.99 3.85
CA SER A 217 6.37 5.04 4.64
C SER A 217 7.31 4.08 5.38
N ASP A 218 6.86 3.57 6.54
CA ASP A 218 7.50 2.45 7.22
C ASP A 218 6.76 1.18 6.78
N PRO A 219 7.27 0.42 5.79
CA PRO A 219 6.56 -0.69 5.18
C PRO A 219 6.66 -1.99 5.99
N ASP A 220 7.33 -1.99 7.15
CA ASP A 220 7.66 -3.24 7.85
C ASP A 220 6.44 -3.82 8.58
N ASP A 221 5.59 -4.51 7.82
CA ASP A 221 4.61 -5.46 8.34
C ASP A 221 5.29 -6.61 9.10
N VAL A 222 6.55 -6.91 8.74
CA VAL A 222 7.39 -7.93 9.39
C VAL A 222 8.53 -7.25 10.17
N ARG A 223 8.30 -6.99 11.45
CA ARG A 223 9.19 -6.19 12.30
C ARG A 223 10.30 -7.04 12.92
N ILE A 224 11.53 -6.83 12.47
CA ILE A 224 12.71 -7.56 12.96
C ILE A 224 13.84 -6.61 13.40
N PRO A 225 14.63 -6.95 14.45
CA PRO A 225 14.51 -8.15 15.28
C PRO A 225 13.20 -8.16 16.09
N PHE A 226 12.66 -9.35 16.32
CA PHE A 226 11.43 -9.51 17.10
C PHE A 226 11.61 -8.93 18.50
N ASP A 227 10.69 -8.08 18.92
CA ASP A 227 10.60 -7.61 20.30
C ASP A 227 9.17 -7.79 20.79
N ILE A 228 9.01 -8.62 21.82
CA ILE A 228 7.70 -8.96 22.36
C ILE A 228 6.93 -7.75 22.90
N LYS A 229 7.62 -6.71 23.37
CA LYS A 229 6.98 -5.50 23.89
C LYS A 229 6.36 -4.70 22.76
N GLU A 230 7.05 -4.58 21.64
CA GLU A 230 6.53 -3.92 20.43
C GLU A 230 5.35 -4.70 19.84
N GLU A 231 5.48 -6.02 19.69
CA GLU A 231 4.45 -6.86 19.04
C GLU A 231 3.16 -6.97 19.86
N LEU A 232 3.26 -7.18 21.17
CA LEU A 232 2.09 -7.15 22.06
C LEU A 232 1.56 -5.73 22.26
N GLY A 233 2.45 -4.74 22.11
CA GLY A 233 2.16 -3.31 22.20
C GLY A 233 1.18 -2.81 21.16
N LEU A 234 1.07 -3.46 19.99
CA LEU A 234 0.09 -3.13 18.95
C LEU A 234 -1.34 -3.06 19.50
N TRP A 235 -1.70 -4.05 20.32
CA TRP A 235 -3.07 -4.30 20.74
C TRP A 235 -3.40 -3.76 22.13
N TYR A 236 -2.42 -3.79 23.03
CA TYR A 236 -2.62 -3.34 24.39
C TYR A 236 -1.37 -2.64 24.93
N PRO A 237 -1.54 -1.71 25.89
CA PRO A 237 -0.39 -1.07 26.52
C PRO A 237 0.49 -2.13 27.21
N VAL A 238 1.81 -2.12 27.01
CA VAL A 238 2.75 -3.03 27.69
C VAL A 238 3.57 -2.28 28.73
N GLY A 239 3.89 -2.92 29.87
CA GLY A 239 4.67 -2.28 30.94
C GLY A 239 3.97 -1.06 31.56
N ASP A 240 4.62 0.11 31.51
CA ASP A 240 4.10 1.38 32.04
C ASP A 240 3.27 2.20 31.03
N GLU A 241 3.08 1.72 29.80
CA GLU A 241 2.32 2.46 28.79
C GLU A 241 0.83 2.59 29.15
N THR A 242 0.17 3.63 28.63
CA THR A 242 -1.26 3.90 28.88
C THR A 242 -2.15 3.65 27.68
N LYS A 243 -1.58 3.52 26.48
CA LYS A 243 -2.24 3.26 25.21
C LYS A 243 -1.47 2.21 24.43
N SER A 244 -2.16 1.46 23.56
CA SER A 244 -1.47 0.60 22.62
C SER A 244 -0.72 1.43 21.57
N ARG A 245 0.11 0.77 20.75
CA ARG A 245 0.75 1.39 19.60
C ARG A 245 -0.30 1.73 18.54
N ASN A 246 -1.25 0.86 18.22
CA ASN A 246 -2.32 1.16 17.25
C ASN A 246 -3.19 2.35 17.71
N ASP A 247 -3.43 2.51 19.03
CA ASP A 247 -4.11 3.69 19.57
C ASP A 247 -3.31 4.99 19.31
N ARG A 248 -1.99 4.95 19.55
CA ARG A 248 -1.10 6.09 19.34
C ARG A 248 -0.98 6.43 17.86
N GLU A 249 -0.76 5.42 17.02
CA GLU A 249 -0.64 5.57 15.57
C GLU A 249 -1.96 6.00 14.94
N GLY A 250 -3.09 5.46 15.38
CA GLY A 250 -4.42 5.89 14.95
C GLY A 250 -4.69 7.37 15.30
N GLU A 251 -4.24 7.84 16.46
CA GLU A 251 -4.31 9.27 16.84
C GLU A 251 -3.39 10.15 16.00
N GLU A 252 -2.16 9.69 15.72
CA GLU A 252 -1.23 10.40 14.85
C GLU A 252 -1.72 10.44 13.41
N TRP A 253 -2.16 9.31 12.85
CA TRP A 253 -2.72 9.19 11.51
C TRP A 253 -3.98 10.03 11.39
N SER A 254 -4.90 9.99 12.36
CA SER A 254 -6.06 10.89 12.41
C SER A 254 -5.64 12.36 12.49
N SER A 255 -4.48 12.67 13.08
CA SER A 255 -3.96 14.04 13.13
C SER A 255 -3.29 14.46 11.81
N ARG A 256 -2.56 13.55 11.15
CA ARG A 256 -1.99 13.73 9.79
C ARG A 256 -3.11 13.84 8.74
N GLN A 257 -4.16 13.03 8.87
CA GLN A 257 -5.39 13.14 8.08
C GLN A 257 -6.19 14.38 8.42
N ARG A 258 -6.27 14.85 9.67
CA ARG A 258 -6.84 16.18 9.95
C ARG A 258 -6.09 17.29 9.24
N ASN A 259 -4.76 17.17 9.17
CA ASN A 259 -3.94 18.12 8.44
C ASN A 259 -3.98 17.94 6.90
N SER A 260 -4.46 16.80 6.36
CA SER A 260 -4.42 16.51 4.92
C SER A 260 -5.76 16.14 4.27
N ILE A 261 -6.78 15.71 4.99
CA ILE A 261 -8.02 15.02 4.52
C ILE A 261 -9.30 15.52 5.23
N PHE A 262 -9.26 16.42 6.22
CA PHE A 262 -10.50 17.01 6.76
C PHE A 262 -10.86 18.34 6.12
N PHE A 263 -12.15 18.45 5.77
CA PHE A 263 -12.87 19.69 5.45
C PHE A 263 -13.03 20.54 6.70
N ASP A 264 -11.93 20.84 7.41
CA ASP A 264 -12.03 21.94 8.33
C ASP A 264 -12.26 23.20 7.47
N ASP A 265 -13.27 23.97 7.84
CA ASP A 265 -13.43 25.37 7.47
C ASP A 265 -12.21 26.14 8.01
N ASP A 266 -11.01 25.77 7.55
CA ASP A 266 -9.77 26.41 7.90
C ASP A 266 -10.00 27.86 7.47
N PRO A 267 -10.05 28.79 8.43
CA PRO A 267 -10.59 30.12 8.16
C PRO A 267 -9.81 30.70 6.99
N GLU A 268 -10.54 31.15 5.96
CA GLU A 268 -9.91 31.66 4.74
C GLU A 268 -8.74 32.57 5.14
N PRO A 269 -7.51 32.29 4.67
CA PRO A 269 -6.34 33.03 5.09
C PRO A 269 -6.61 34.53 5.01
N GLY A 270 -6.21 35.28 6.04
CA GLY A 270 -6.30 36.72 6.00
C GLY A 270 -5.61 37.23 4.73
N ARG A 271 -6.17 38.28 4.10
CA ARG A 271 -5.65 38.82 2.82
C ARG A 271 -4.14 39.06 2.81
N ASN A 272 -3.53 39.35 3.96
CA ASN A 272 -2.09 39.62 4.09
C ASN A 272 -1.27 38.44 4.61
N ASP A 273 -1.90 37.33 4.97
CA ASP A 273 -1.24 36.15 5.53
C ASP A 273 -0.43 35.44 4.43
N PRO A 274 0.59 34.65 4.80
CA PRO A 274 1.27 33.77 3.86
C PRO A 274 0.26 32.90 3.12
N CYS A 275 0.41 32.78 1.81
CA CYS A 275 -0.52 32.01 1.00
C CYS A 275 -0.32 30.51 1.30
N PRO A 276 -1.40 29.74 1.56
CA PRO A 276 -1.32 28.32 1.91
C PRO A 276 -0.83 27.43 0.76
N CYS A 277 -0.65 27.99 -0.43
CA CYS A 277 -0.08 27.30 -1.59
C CYS A 277 1.43 27.04 -1.51
N GLY A 278 2.12 27.62 -0.52
CA GLY A 278 3.57 27.51 -0.38
C GLY A 278 4.38 28.50 -1.22
N SER A 279 3.74 29.38 -2.02
CA SER A 279 4.45 30.33 -2.90
C SER A 279 5.29 31.41 -2.20
N GLY A 280 5.24 31.50 -0.88
CA GLY A 280 5.86 32.59 -0.10
C GLY A 280 5.22 33.98 -0.29
N LYS A 281 4.20 34.12 -1.14
CA LYS A 281 3.48 35.39 -1.39
C LYS A 281 2.35 35.59 -0.37
N LYS A 282 1.90 36.84 -0.21
CA LYS A 282 0.66 37.15 0.54
C LYS A 282 -0.55 36.58 -0.19
N TYR A 283 -1.54 36.05 0.54
CA TYR A 283 -2.74 35.42 -0.04
C TYR A 283 -3.44 36.29 -1.09
N LYS A 284 -3.62 37.59 -0.83
CA LYS A 284 -4.23 38.56 -1.78
C LYS A 284 -3.49 38.72 -3.11
N ASN A 285 -2.20 38.40 -3.15
CA ASN A 285 -1.35 38.53 -4.33
C ASN A 285 -1.11 37.18 -5.03
N CYS A 286 -1.72 36.12 -4.53
CA CYS A 286 -1.58 34.75 -5.03
C CYS A 286 -2.98 34.13 -5.20
N CYS A 287 -3.31 33.07 -4.46
CA CYS A 287 -4.54 32.30 -4.65
C CYS A 287 -5.84 33.11 -4.57
N LEU A 288 -5.92 34.17 -3.75
CA LEU A 288 -7.13 35.01 -3.73
C LEU A 288 -7.32 35.76 -5.07
N ARG A 289 -6.22 36.27 -5.66
CA ARG A 289 -6.27 36.96 -6.95
C ARG A 289 -6.69 35.99 -8.06
N GLU A 290 -6.15 34.77 -8.03
CA GLU A 290 -6.50 33.71 -8.99
C GLU A 290 -7.96 33.28 -8.85
N LYS A 291 -8.44 33.10 -7.62
CA LYS A 291 -9.86 32.83 -7.31
C LYS A 291 -10.77 33.94 -7.82
N GLU A 292 -10.42 35.21 -7.58
CA GLU A 292 -11.17 36.37 -8.07
C GLU A 292 -11.17 36.46 -9.61
N GLU A 293 -10.04 36.15 -10.24
CA GLU A 293 -9.88 36.15 -11.70
C GLU A 293 -10.69 35.01 -12.35
N ALA A 294 -10.63 33.80 -11.80
CA ALA A 294 -11.43 32.67 -12.25
C ALA A 294 -12.92 32.97 -12.13
N ARG A 295 -13.35 33.54 -11.00
CA ARG A 295 -14.73 34.03 -10.80
C ARG A 295 -15.13 35.07 -11.86
N ARG A 296 -14.23 36.01 -12.18
CA ARG A 296 -14.47 37.03 -13.20
C ARG A 296 -14.59 36.44 -14.62
N LYS A 297 -13.79 35.41 -14.92
CA LYS A 297 -13.81 34.69 -16.20
C LYS A 297 -14.93 33.65 -16.29
N GLY A 298 -15.62 33.35 -15.20
CA GLY A 298 -16.66 32.32 -15.15
C GLY A 298 -16.12 30.91 -15.36
N VAL A 299 -14.86 30.67 -15.00
CA VAL A 299 -14.20 29.35 -15.10
C VAL A 299 -14.13 28.72 -13.70
N PRO A 300 -14.12 27.37 -13.60
CA PRO A 300 -13.94 26.72 -12.32
C PRO A 300 -12.58 27.08 -11.72
N TYR A 301 -12.51 27.06 -10.39
CA TYR A 301 -11.29 27.28 -9.63
C TYR A 301 -11.16 26.19 -8.57
N GLU A 302 -9.94 25.71 -8.44
CA GLU A 302 -9.50 24.81 -7.38
C GLU A 302 -8.19 25.39 -6.85
N SER A 303 -8.12 25.53 -5.53
CA SER A 303 -6.92 26.04 -4.89
C SER A 303 -5.81 25.01 -4.99
N SER A 304 -4.56 25.47 -5.04
CA SER A 304 -3.39 24.59 -4.96
C SER A 304 -3.40 23.70 -3.70
N THR A 305 -4.01 24.14 -2.60
CA THR A 305 -4.11 23.35 -1.37
C THR A 305 -5.05 22.17 -1.57
N GLU A 306 -6.21 22.38 -2.20
CA GLU A 306 -7.11 21.29 -2.61
C GLU A 306 -6.42 20.34 -3.59
N ILE A 307 -5.72 20.85 -4.59
CA ILE A 307 -4.99 20.02 -5.56
C ILE A 307 -3.90 19.17 -4.87
N ARG A 308 -3.06 19.78 -4.03
CA ARG A 308 -1.99 19.05 -3.30
C ARG A 308 -2.58 17.98 -2.39
N ARG A 309 -3.74 18.22 -1.80
CA ARG A 309 -4.47 17.25 -1.00
C ARG A 309 -5.01 16.10 -1.84
N MET A 310 -5.56 16.38 -3.01
CA MET A 310 -6.04 15.34 -3.93
C MET A 310 -4.89 14.49 -4.49
N MET A 311 -3.73 15.12 -4.71
CA MET A 311 -2.54 14.50 -5.29
C MET A 311 -1.50 14.13 -4.22
N PHE A 312 -1.90 13.90 -2.97
CA PHE A 312 -0.95 13.72 -1.86
C PHE A 312 -0.13 12.43 -1.94
N ARG A 313 -0.67 11.39 -2.60
CA ARG A 313 0.01 10.11 -2.86
C ARG A 313 0.81 10.09 -4.16
N PHE A 314 0.58 11.04 -5.06
CA PHE A 314 1.28 11.10 -6.33
C PHE A 314 2.81 11.11 -6.10
N PRO A 315 3.62 10.43 -6.92
CA PRO A 315 5.04 10.29 -6.67
C PRO A 315 5.73 11.64 -6.42
N GLU A 316 6.60 11.70 -5.40
CA GLU A 316 7.27 12.94 -5.06
C GLU A 316 8.23 13.38 -6.18
N LEU A 317 8.16 14.66 -6.54
CA LEU A 317 8.92 15.24 -7.65
C LEU A 317 9.93 16.29 -7.18
N SER A 318 11.04 16.40 -7.93
CA SER A 318 12.06 17.44 -7.75
C SER A 318 11.60 18.86 -8.13
N PHE A 319 10.36 19.01 -8.62
CA PHE A 319 9.77 20.29 -8.99
C PHE A 319 8.28 20.32 -8.63
N ASP A 320 7.71 21.52 -8.55
CA ASP A 320 6.28 21.71 -8.28
C ASP A 320 5.45 21.63 -9.59
N PRO A 321 4.50 20.69 -9.74
CA PRO A 321 3.69 20.56 -10.96
C PRO A 321 2.77 21.75 -11.28
N LEU A 322 2.43 22.56 -10.27
CA LEU A 322 1.54 23.71 -10.41
C LEU A 322 2.29 24.96 -10.86
N THR A 323 3.53 25.14 -10.40
CA THR A 323 4.35 26.32 -10.74
C THR A 323 5.42 26.05 -11.80
N GLY A 324 5.86 24.79 -11.93
CA GLY A 324 6.99 24.38 -12.74
C GLY A 324 8.35 24.70 -12.12
N GLU A 325 8.39 25.27 -10.91
CA GLU A 325 9.62 25.65 -10.24
C GLU A 325 10.27 24.45 -9.55
N ASP A 326 11.60 24.36 -9.62
CA ASP A 326 12.36 23.29 -8.96
C ASP A 326 12.31 23.46 -7.43
N ARG A 327 12.25 22.33 -6.71
CA ARG A 327 12.17 22.27 -5.25
C ARG A 327 13.56 22.16 -4.63
N SER A 328 13.96 23.17 -3.86
CA SER A 328 15.25 23.17 -3.17
C SER A 328 15.32 22.22 -1.97
N ASP A 329 14.16 21.82 -1.45
CA ASP A 329 14.00 20.91 -0.31
C ASP A 329 13.98 19.44 -0.71
N PHE A 330 13.81 19.13 -2.00
CA PHE A 330 13.78 17.76 -2.49
C PHE A 330 15.19 17.16 -2.52
N VAL A 331 15.37 16.02 -1.85
CA VAL A 331 16.64 15.29 -1.79
C VAL A 331 16.38 13.83 -2.14
N ARG A 332 17.04 13.36 -3.20
CA ARG A 332 16.98 11.94 -3.58
C ARG A 332 17.69 11.07 -2.54
N LYS A 333 17.03 9.99 -2.15
CA LYS A 333 17.60 8.92 -1.32
C LYS A 333 18.51 8.04 -2.17
N GLU A 334 19.64 7.64 -1.62
CA GLU A 334 20.61 6.79 -2.31
C GLU A 334 20.00 5.39 -2.57
N GLY A 335 20.14 4.88 -3.80
CA GLY A 335 19.61 3.58 -4.21
C GLY A 335 18.15 3.57 -4.68
N CYS A 336 17.40 4.65 -4.47
CA CYS A 336 16.00 4.77 -4.90
C CYS A 336 15.87 5.17 -6.38
N ILE A 337 14.82 4.68 -7.05
CA ILE A 337 14.46 5.01 -8.43
C ILE A 337 13.24 5.93 -8.39
N TYR A 338 13.37 7.14 -8.89
CA TYR A 338 12.27 8.09 -8.85
C TYR A 338 11.41 8.00 -10.12
N TYR A 339 10.18 8.49 -10.02
CA TYR A 339 9.27 8.58 -11.17
C TYR A 339 9.88 9.42 -12.32
N GLU A 340 10.72 10.40 -11.97
CA GLU A 340 11.53 11.20 -12.91
C GLU A 340 12.63 10.41 -13.64
N ASP A 341 12.94 9.19 -13.20
CA ASP A 341 13.90 8.29 -13.86
C ASP A 341 13.21 7.37 -14.88
N THR A 342 11.90 7.18 -14.77
CA THR A 342 11.12 6.29 -15.64
C THR A 342 10.38 7.05 -16.75
N LEU A 343 10.12 8.35 -16.55
CA LEU A 343 9.37 9.19 -17.48
C LEU A 343 10.06 10.52 -17.78
N SER A 344 9.79 11.05 -18.97
CA SER A 344 10.16 12.44 -19.28
C SER A 344 9.28 13.42 -18.50
N ARG A 345 9.78 14.64 -18.26
CA ARG A 345 9.03 15.67 -17.53
C ARG A 345 7.67 15.96 -18.16
N ASN A 346 7.54 15.93 -19.49
CA ASN A 346 6.25 16.11 -20.15
C ASN A 346 5.29 14.95 -19.87
N MET A 347 5.78 13.71 -19.85
CA MET A 347 4.92 12.56 -19.52
C MET A 347 4.50 12.55 -18.05
N ILE A 348 5.36 12.99 -17.13
CA ILE A 348 4.99 13.20 -15.71
C ILE A 348 3.91 14.25 -15.60
N MET A 349 4.05 15.37 -16.31
CA MET A 349 3.04 16.43 -16.29
C MET A 349 1.74 16.02 -16.99
N TYR A 350 1.82 15.19 -18.02
CA TYR A 350 0.65 14.54 -18.61
C TYR A 350 -0.06 13.70 -17.55
N ASP A 351 0.64 12.77 -16.90
CA ASP A 351 0.05 11.84 -15.94
C ASP A 351 -0.53 12.58 -14.73
N TYR A 352 0.21 13.54 -14.18
CA TYR A 352 -0.26 14.39 -13.08
C TYR A 352 -1.60 15.06 -13.39
N TYR A 353 -1.72 15.69 -14.57
CA TYR A 353 -2.95 16.39 -14.94
C TYR A 353 -4.06 15.46 -15.43
N SER A 354 -3.76 14.30 -16.01
CA SER A 354 -4.79 13.30 -16.32
C SER A 354 -5.33 12.67 -15.04
N THR A 355 -4.49 12.30 -14.08
CA THR A 355 -4.92 11.78 -12.77
C THR A 355 -5.79 12.79 -12.05
N LEU A 356 -5.36 14.05 -11.98
CA LEU A 356 -6.16 15.12 -11.39
C LEU A 356 -7.50 15.31 -12.11
N ALA A 357 -7.53 15.20 -13.45
CA ALA A 357 -8.78 15.23 -14.18
C ALA A 357 -9.69 14.05 -13.81
N MET A 358 -9.14 12.83 -13.76
CA MET A 358 -9.88 11.60 -13.50
C MET A 358 -10.62 11.60 -12.15
N LEU A 359 -10.07 12.27 -11.14
CA LEU A 359 -10.73 12.48 -9.84
C LEU A 359 -12.07 13.23 -9.94
N HIS A 360 -12.29 14.00 -11.01
CA HIS A 360 -13.54 14.73 -11.25
C HIS A 360 -14.57 13.95 -12.08
N THR A 361 -14.31 12.69 -12.45
CA THR A 361 -15.25 11.88 -13.25
C THR A 361 -16.37 11.25 -12.40
N TYR A 362 -16.11 11.05 -11.11
CA TYR A 362 -17.04 10.40 -10.17
C TYR A 362 -18.29 11.23 -9.84
N ILE A 363 -18.25 12.55 -10.02
CA ILE A 363 -19.35 13.46 -9.67
C ILE A 363 -19.83 14.20 -10.91
N SER A 364 -21.08 13.94 -11.31
CA SER A 364 -21.72 14.58 -12.47
C SER A 364 -22.27 15.98 -12.15
N SER A 365 -21.41 16.93 -11.76
CA SER A 365 -21.78 18.34 -11.62
C SER A 365 -21.18 19.20 -12.72
N SER A 366 -21.84 20.32 -13.06
CA SER A 366 -21.32 21.26 -14.06
C SER A 366 -19.93 21.83 -13.69
N ARG A 367 -19.62 21.93 -12.39
CA ARG A 367 -18.30 22.36 -11.91
C ARG A 367 -17.24 21.29 -12.17
N GLU A 368 -17.54 20.05 -11.80
CA GLU A 368 -16.61 18.91 -11.93
C GLU A 368 -16.31 18.62 -13.39
N ILE A 369 -17.31 18.64 -14.27
CA ILE A 369 -17.12 18.52 -15.73
C ILE A 369 -16.22 19.64 -16.27
N ALA A 370 -16.34 20.85 -15.72
CA ALA A 370 -15.49 21.96 -16.14
C ALA A 370 -14.05 21.82 -15.63
N LEU A 371 -13.84 21.33 -14.40
CA LEU A 371 -12.52 21.02 -13.83
C LEU A 371 -11.84 19.89 -14.61
N PHE A 372 -12.55 18.78 -14.82
CA PHE A 372 -12.12 17.66 -15.68
C PHE A 372 -11.60 18.17 -17.03
N ARG A 373 -12.41 18.98 -17.74
CA ARG A 373 -12.01 19.54 -19.04
C ARG A 373 -10.77 20.44 -18.96
N MET A 374 -10.69 21.27 -17.92
CA MET A 374 -9.57 22.18 -17.73
C MET A 374 -8.26 21.41 -17.53
N TYR A 375 -8.25 20.39 -16.67
CA TYR A 375 -7.06 19.57 -16.41
C TYR A 375 -6.71 18.69 -17.62
N MET A 376 -7.70 18.12 -18.30
CA MET A 376 -7.47 17.38 -19.53
C MET A 376 -6.83 18.24 -20.64
N LEU A 377 -7.21 19.50 -20.78
CA LEU A 377 -6.55 20.40 -21.74
C LEU A 377 -5.08 20.65 -21.40
N LYS A 378 -4.73 20.71 -20.10
CA LYS A 378 -3.32 20.78 -19.68
C LYS A 378 -2.59 19.50 -20.01
N ALA A 379 -3.14 18.34 -19.64
CA ALA A 379 -2.56 17.03 -19.93
C ALA A 379 -2.28 16.87 -21.44
N VAL A 380 -3.28 17.11 -22.29
CA VAL A 380 -3.15 17.04 -23.77
C VAL A 380 -2.09 18.01 -24.29
N GLY A 381 -1.91 19.18 -23.66
CA GLY A 381 -0.82 20.11 -23.99
C GLY A 381 0.56 19.47 -23.82
N TYR A 382 0.84 18.91 -22.65
CA TYR A 382 2.12 18.24 -22.39
C TYR A 382 2.33 17.01 -23.27
N PHE A 383 1.28 16.20 -23.48
CA PHE A 383 1.35 15.06 -24.39
C PHE A 383 1.68 15.47 -25.83
N LYS A 384 1.07 16.56 -26.31
CA LYS A 384 1.34 17.09 -27.65
C LYS A 384 2.79 17.55 -27.81
N ASP A 385 3.35 18.16 -26.77
CA ASP A 385 4.75 18.61 -26.76
C ASP A 385 5.72 17.42 -26.72
N GLU A 386 5.30 16.29 -26.13
CA GLU A 386 6.07 15.04 -26.11
C GLU A 386 5.96 14.22 -27.40
N LEU A 387 4.81 14.29 -28.09
CA LEU A 387 4.49 13.48 -29.26
C LEU A 387 5.61 13.36 -30.31
N PRO A 388 6.40 14.41 -30.65
CA PRO A 388 7.51 14.28 -31.59
C PRO A 388 8.65 13.36 -31.15
N ASN A 389 8.78 13.11 -29.84
CA ASN A 389 9.80 12.23 -29.26
C ASN A 389 9.35 10.76 -29.20
N LEU A 390 8.06 10.51 -29.39
CA LEU A 390 7.45 9.19 -29.25
C LEU A 390 7.51 8.41 -30.55
N LYS A 391 7.72 7.10 -30.45
CA LYS A 391 7.73 6.18 -31.61
C LYS A 391 6.83 5.01 -31.32
N PHE A 392 5.68 4.97 -31.98
CA PHE A 392 4.68 3.91 -31.78
C PHE A 392 3.95 3.60 -33.09
N LYS A 393 3.40 2.40 -33.16
CA LYS A 393 2.64 1.88 -34.32
C LYS A 393 1.15 1.74 -34.03
N SER A 394 0.72 1.87 -32.80
CA SER A 394 -0.68 1.89 -32.40
C SER A 394 -0.79 2.52 -31.02
N MET A 395 -2.01 2.86 -30.60
CA MET A 395 -2.23 3.32 -29.23
C MET A 395 -1.88 2.26 -28.19
N ALA A 396 -2.10 0.98 -28.48
CA ALA A 396 -1.69 -0.12 -27.59
C ALA A 396 -0.15 -0.23 -27.49
N ASP A 397 0.56 -0.04 -28.60
CA ASP A 397 2.03 0.04 -28.61
C ASP A 397 2.52 1.24 -27.82
N LEU A 398 1.83 2.39 -27.93
CA LEU A 398 2.12 3.58 -27.15
C LEU A 398 1.90 3.36 -25.64
N ASP A 399 0.75 2.85 -25.22
CA ASP A 399 0.46 2.57 -23.81
C ASP A 399 1.47 1.59 -23.21
N SER A 400 1.91 0.59 -23.98
CA SER A 400 2.91 -0.38 -23.51
C SER A 400 4.31 0.22 -23.27
N GLN A 401 4.57 1.45 -23.74
CA GLN A 401 5.85 2.15 -23.51
C GLN A 401 5.91 2.84 -22.15
N PHE A 402 4.77 3.00 -21.48
CA PHE A 402 4.66 3.74 -20.23
C PHE A 402 3.97 2.92 -19.17
N THR A 403 4.16 3.31 -17.91
CA THR A 403 3.32 2.84 -16.83
C THR A 403 2.84 4.05 -16.05
N LEU A 404 1.60 4.45 -16.37
CA LEU A 404 0.93 5.64 -15.89
C LEU A 404 -0.24 5.24 -14.96
N HIS A 405 -0.78 6.19 -14.21
CA HIS A 405 -1.93 5.93 -13.33
C HIS A 405 -3.14 5.42 -14.13
N TYR A 406 -3.35 6.02 -15.30
CA TYR A 406 -4.40 5.65 -16.25
C TYR A 406 -3.78 5.47 -17.64
N SER A 407 -4.31 4.54 -18.44
CA SER A 407 -3.80 4.38 -19.81
C SER A 407 -4.17 5.60 -20.68
N ILE A 408 -3.35 5.93 -21.68
CA ILE A 408 -3.62 7.06 -22.57
C ILE A 408 -4.91 6.80 -23.35
N ILE A 409 -5.15 5.55 -23.76
CA ILE A 409 -6.42 5.14 -24.41
C ILE A 409 -7.62 5.44 -23.51
N GLU A 410 -7.58 5.00 -22.24
CA GLU A 410 -8.66 5.20 -21.27
C GLU A 410 -8.93 6.69 -21.05
N VAL A 411 -7.89 7.46 -20.72
CA VAL A 411 -7.97 8.89 -20.47
C VAL A 411 -8.58 9.64 -21.65
N PHE A 412 -8.13 9.36 -22.88
CA PHE A 412 -8.66 10.01 -24.08
C PHE A 412 -10.07 9.55 -24.42
N THR A 413 -10.42 8.28 -24.20
CA THR A 413 -11.76 7.77 -24.41
C THR A 413 -12.77 8.46 -23.49
N ILE A 414 -12.44 8.60 -22.21
CA ILE A 414 -13.26 9.30 -21.22
C ILE A 414 -13.33 10.79 -21.54
N TYR A 415 -12.21 11.42 -21.93
CA TYR A 415 -12.21 12.82 -22.32
C TYR A 415 -13.12 13.08 -23.52
N ILE A 416 -13.06 12.25 -24.56
CA ILE A 416 -13.92 12.36 -25.74
C ILE A 416 -15.41 12.24 -25.36
N SER A 417 -15.76 11.29 -24.50
CA SER A 417 -17.16 11.05 -24.11
C SER A 417 -17.75 12.20 -23.30
N ILE A 418 -16.96 12.83 -22.42
CA ILE A 418 -17.40 13.93 -21.54
C ILE A 418 -17.25 15.30 -22.19
N ALA A 419 -16.16 15.56 -22.92
CA ALA A 419 -15.81 16.90 -23.41
C ALA A 419 -16.55 17.30 -24.69
N ASP A 420 -16.88 16.34 -25.55
CA ASP A 420 -17.59 16.60 -26.80
C ASP A 420 -18.50 15.44 -27.22
N PRO A 421 -19.65 15.27 -26.52
CA PRO A 421 -20.66 14.28 -26.89
C PRO A 421 -21.18 14.47 -28.33
N SER A 422 -21.05 15.69 -28.87
CA SER A 422 -21.53 16.09 -30.20
C SER A 422 -20.53 15.87 -31.34
N GLY A 423 -19.24 15.67 -31.04
CA GLY A 423 -18.16 15.52 -32.03
C GLY A 423 -17.78 16.77 -32.82
N THR A 424 -18.14 17.96 -32.35
CA THR A 424 -17.95 19.23 -33.08
C THR A 424 -16.72 20.04 -32.69
N ARG A 425 -15.99 19.66 -31.62
CA ARG A 425 -14.82 20.39 -31.13
C ARG A 425 -13.53 19.98 -31.85
N PRO A 426 -12.80 20.91 -32.51
CA PRO A 426 -11.58 20.59 -33.26
C PRO A 426 -10.48 19.90 -32.43
N GLU A 427 -10.32 20.32 -31.17
CA GLU A 427 -9.37 19.71 -30.22
C GLU A 427 -9.67 18.23 -29.94
N VAL A 428 -10.96 17.86 -29.90
CA VAL A 428 -11.40 16.48 -29.68
C VAL A 428 -11.33 15.65 -30.96
N GLN A 429 -11.52 16.27 -32.13
CA GLN A 429 -11.41 15.58 -33.43
C GLN A 429 -9.99 15.05 -33.71
N ASN A 430 -8.95 15.79 -33.32
CA ASN A 430 -7.57 15.32 -33.45
C ASN A 430 -7.27 14.13 -32.53
N LEU A 431 -7.82 14.13 -31.31
CA LEU A 431 -7.68 13.00 -30.38
C LEU A 431 -8.46 11.77 -30.84
N LYS A 432 -9.66 11.95 -31.40
CA LYS A 432 -10.40 10.87 -32.07
C LYS A 432 -9.59 10.25 -33.21
N ALA A 433 -9.01 11.08 -34.09
CA ALA A 433 -8.16 10.60 -35.17
C ALA A 433 -6.92 9.83 -34.65
N LEU A 434 -6.37 10.22 -33.50
CA LEU A 434 -5.28 9.50 -32.84
C LEU A 434 -5.72 8.14 -32.29
N LEU A 435 -6.89 8.06 -31.65
CA LEU A 435 -7.47 6.80 -31.16
C LEU A 435 -7.89 5.86 -32.32
N ASP A 436 -8.40 6.43 -33.41
CA ASP A 436 -8.82 5.72 -34.62
C ASP A 436 -7.64 5.26 -35.50
N LEU A 437 -6.39 5.46 -35.08
CA LEU A 437 -5.19 4.93 -35.75
C LEU A 437 -5.19 3.39 -35.71
N ASN A 438 -5.94 2.78 -36.62
CA ASN A 438 -5.75 1.42 -37.09
C ASN A 438 -4.84 1.52 -38.33
N ILE A 439 -3.55 1.22 -38.18
CA ILE A 439 -2.56 1.36 -39.27
C ILE A 439 -2.78 0.26 -40.30
N ASP A 440 -3.63 0.54 -41.28
CA ASP A 440 -3.68 -0.17 -42.58
C ASP A 440 -3.66 0.80 -43.78
N SER A 441 -3.38 2.09 -43.57
CA SER A 441 -3.36 3.08 -44.67
C SER A 441 -2.14 4.01 -44.71
N LEU A 442 -1.04 3.67 -44.02
CA LEU A 442 0.21 4.42 -44.09
C LEU A 442 1.42 3.50 -44.30
N PHE A 443 1.43 2.82 -45.45
CA PHE A 443 2.64 2.53 -46.24
C PHE A 443 2.30 2.55 -47.74
#